data_AF-A0A932UBS4-F1
#
_entry.id   AF-A0A932UBS4-F1
#
_cell.length_a   1.000
_cell.length_b   1.000
_cell.length_c   1.000
_cell.angle_alpha   90.00
_cell.angle_beta   90.00
_cell.angle_gamma   90.00
#
_symmetry.space_group_name_H-M   'P 1'
#
loop_
_entity.id
_entity.type
_entity.pdbx_description
1 polymer ?
#
loop_
_entity_poly.entity_id
_entity_poly.type
_entity_poly.pdbx_seq_one_letter_code
_entity_poly.pdbx_strand_id
1 'polypeptide(L)'
;MTTALVAVALVPLVLFVFLFLRHPIGRELWTHRHEWGIYSAARWQEAEATARALLRSVLNEDEQRQLARQGFLTVRSATHTNRVYCIPRYRGLVHVYENGEFVESLCIGPVNPLPSGDVVLMHKLMIEGDEREYLRIANHFKARSVARRLT
;
A
#
# COMPACT_ATOMS: atom_id res chain seq x y z
N MET A 1 -14.50 -51.78 26.06
CA MET A 1 -13.98 -50.54 26.69
C MET A 1 -13.23 -49.61 25.72
N THR A 2 -13.17 -49.89 24.42
CA THR A 2 -12.43 -49.07 23.42
C THR A 2 -13.33 -48.17 22.57
N THR A 3 -14.61 -48.50 22.36
CA THR A 3 -15.56 -47.71 21.56
C THR A 3 -16.00 -46.41 22.24
N ALA A 4 -16.15 -46.42 23.56
CA ALA A 4 -16.55 -45.24 24.34
C ALA A 4 -15.47 -44.14 24.35
N LEU A 5 -14.20 -44.51 24.26
CA LEU A 5 -13.08 -43.55 24.26
C LEU A 5 -12.94 -42.80 22.94
N VAL A 6 -13.27 -43.46 21.81
CA VAL A 6 -13.26 -42.84 20.48
C VAL A 6 -14.40 -41.83 20.32
N ALA A 7 -15.58 -42.14 20.86
CA ALA A 7 -16.74 -41.24 20.81
C ALA A 7 -16.50 -39.93 21.57
N VAL A 8 -15.84 -39.98 22.73
CA VAL A 8 -15.56 -38.79 23.56
C VAL A 8 -14.52 -37.86 22.90
N ALA A 9 -13.65 -38.37 22.03
CA ALA A 9 -12.68 -37.55 21.29
C ALA A 9 -13.26 -36.90 20.01
N LEU A 10 -14.26 -37.53 19.39
CA LEU A 10 -14.89 -37.03 18.17
C LEU A 10 -15.92 -35.92 18.43
N VAL A 11 -16.62 -35.97 19.56
CA VAL A 11 -17.60 -34.93 19.95
C VAL A 11 -16.99 -33.53 20.04
N PRO A 12 -15.86 -33.28 20.73
CA PRO A 12 -15.25 -31.95 20.78
C PRO A 12 -14.66 -31.53 19.42
N LEU A 13 -14.20 -32.47 18.59
CA LEU A 13 -13.71 -32.17 17.24
C LEU A 13 -14.87 -31.71 16.33
N VAL A 14 -15.99 -32.42 16.35
CA VAL A 14 -17.19 -32.08 15.58
C VAL A 14 -17.80 -30.78 16.10
N LEU A 15 -17.85 -30.58 17.42
CA LEU A 15 -18.32 -29.34 18.03
C LEU A 15 -17.41 -28.16 17.66
N PHE A 16 -16.08 -28.34 17.69
CA PHE A 16 -15.12 -27.33 17.28
C PHE A 16 -15.29 -26.96 15.81
N VAL A 17 -15.41 -27.94 14.90
CA VAL A 17 -15.67 -27.71 13.47
C VAL A 17 -17.01 -27.01 13.25
N PHE A 18 -18.07 -27.44 13.94
CA PHE A 18 -19.40 -26.84 13.82
C PHE A 18 -19.42 -25.40 14.36
N LEU A 19 -18.72 -25.13 15.47
CA LEU A 19 -18.56 -23.79 16.02
C LEU A 19 -17.68 -22.93 15.10
N PHE A 20 -16.60 -23.45 14.53
CA PHE A 20 -15.75 -22.72 13.57
C PHE A 20 -16.50 -22.37 12.27
N LEU A 21 -17.33 -23.27 11.76
CA LEU A 21 -18.16 -23.04 10.56
C LEU A 21 -19.32 -22.06 10.81
N ARG A 22 -19.77 -21.93 12.05
CA ARG A 22 -20.93 -21.10 12.43
C ARG A 22 -20.56 -19.77 13.09
N HIS A 23 -19.30 -19.60 13.55
CA HIS A 23 -18.82 -18.35 14.13
C HIS A 23 -18.48 -17.33 13.04
N PRO A 24 -18.93 -16.06 13.14
CA PRO A 24 -18.73 -15.03 12.11
C PRO A 24 -17.24 -14.73 11.80
N ILE A 25 -16.33 -15.04 12.74
CA ILE A 25 -14.87 -14.90 12.58
C ILE A 25 -14.31 -15.80 11.47
N GLY A 26 -14.90 -16.98 11.23
CA GLY A 26 -14.50 -17.87 10.14
C GLY A 26 -14.94 -17.38 8.75
N ARG A 27 -16.03 -16.59 8.69
CA ARG A 27 -16.52 -15.98 7.44
C ARG A 27 -15.72 -14.73 7.09
N GLU A 28 -15.33 -13.89 8.06
CA GLU A 28 -14.53 -12.69 7.80
C GLU A 28 -13.08 -12.98 7.38
N LEU A 29 -12.47 -14.07 7.85
CA LEU A 29 -11.12 -14.47 7.42
C LEU A 29 -11.10 -15.12 6.02
N TRP A 30 -12.26 -15.51 5.48
CA TRP A 30 -12.40 -16.00 4.10
C TRP A 30 -12.91 -14.94 3.12
N THR A 31 -13.60 -13.90 3.57
CA THR A 31 -14.09 -12.83 2.68
C THR A 31 -13.03 -11.78 2.37
N HIS A 32 -12.04 -11.54 3.23
CA HIS A 32 -10.96 -10.59 2.90
C HIS A 32 -9.89 -11.12 1.93
N ARG A 33 -9.91 -12.43 1.62
CA ARG A 33 -9.00 -13.04 0.65
C ARG A 33 -9.59 -13.13 -0.76
N HIS A 34 -10.89 -12.91 -0.93
CA HIS A 34 -11.61 -13.31 -2.16
C HIS A 34 -11.96 -12.17 -3.13
N GLU A 35 -11.58 -10.91 -2.85
CA GLU A 35 -11.74 -9.81 -3.81
C GLU A 35 -10.49 -9.59 -4.70
N TRP A 36 -9.39 -10.27 -4.39
CA TRP A 36 -8.09 -10.10 -5.07
C TRP A 36 -7.89 -10.99 -6.31
N GLY A 37 -8.93 -11.73 -6.74
CA GLY A 37 -8.80 -12.86 -7.68
C GLY A 37 -9.35 -12.65 -9.10
N ILE A 38 -9.73 -11.43 -9.51
CA ILE A 38 -10.60 -11.27 -10.70
C ILE A 38 -9.84 -10.94 -11.99
N TYR A 39 -8.59 -10.48 -11.92
CA TYR A 39 -7.79 -10.20 -13.12
C TYR A 39 -6.89 -11.37 -13.48
N SER A 40 -6.98 -11.84 -14.73
CA SER A 40 -5.96 -12.72 -15.27
C SER A 40 -4.60 -12.01 -15.25
N ALA A 41 -3.51 -12.77 -15.11
CA ALA A 41 -2.17 -12.22 -15.13
C ALA A 41 -1.91 -11.34 -16.38
N ALA A 42 -2.48 -11.72 -17.53
CA ALA A 42 -2.42 -10.95 -18.77
C ALA A 42 -3.10 -9.57 -18.64
N ARG A 43 -4.31 -9.50 -18.09
CA ARG A 43 -5.01 -8.22 -17.87
C ARG A 43 -4.27 -7.31 -16.90
N TRP A 44 -3.64 -7.89 -15.87
CA TRP A 44 -2.81 -7.11 -14.94
C TRP A 44 -1.55 -6.57 -15.62
N GLN A 45 -0.91 -7.36 -16.49
CA GLN A 45 0.25 -6.92 -17.26
C GLN A 45 -0.10 -5.78 -18.23
N GLU A 46 -1.26 -5.85 -18.90
CA GLU A 46 -1.78 -4.78 -19.75
C GLU A 46 -2.06 -3.50 -18.94
N ALA A 47 -2.66 -3.63 -17.75
CA ALA A 47 -2.88 -2.51 -16.84
C ALA A 47 -1.55 -1.88 -16.38
N GLU A 48 -0.54 -2.68 -16.02
CA GLU A 48 0.80 -2.21 -15.69
C GLU A 48 1.49 -1.50 -16.86
N ALA A 49 1.33 -1.99 -18.10
CA ALA A 49 1.88 -1.33 -19.28
C ALA A 49 1.21 0.03 -19.52
N THR A 50 -0.10 0.10 -19.37
CA THR A 50 -0.91 1.31 -19.53
C THR A 50 -0.55 2.35 -18.48
N ALA A 51 -0.52 1.96 -17.20
CA ALA A 51 -0.12 2.83 -16.10
C ALA A 51 1.31 3.36 -16.27
N ARG A 52 2.24 2.55 -16.79
CA ARG A 52 3.60 2.98 -17.09
C ARG A 52 3.66 3.98 -18.25
N ALA A 53 2.81 3.82 -19.26
CA ALA A 53 2.69 4.79 -20.35
C ALA A 53 2.13 6.12 -19.83
N LEU A 54 1.08 6.07 -19.02
CA LEU A 54 0.48 7.26 -18.40
C LEU A 54 1.50 7.99 -17.52
N LEU A 55 2.19 7.27 -16.63
CA LEU A 55 3.24 7.84 -15.77
C LEU A 55 4.30 8.58 -16.59
N ARG A 56 4.76 8.01 -17.71
CA ARG A 56 5.73 8.67 -18.60
C ARG A 56 5.17 9.88 -19.34
N SER A 57 3.86 9.95 -19.57
CA SER A 57 3.25 11.13 -20.17
C SER A 57 3.10 12.31 -19.21
N VAL A 58 3.06 12.03 -17.90
CA VAL A 58 2.90 13.05 -16.85
C VAL A 58 4.24 13.53 -16.31
N LEU A 59 5.21 12.62 -16.12
CA LEU A 59 6.52 12.98 -15.58
C LEU A 59 7.40 13.65 -16.64
N ASN A 60 8.12 14.69 -16.24
CA ASN A 60 9.18 15.25 -17.08
C ASN A 60 10.39 14.30 -17.15
N GLU A 61 11.34 14.58 -18.06
CA GLU A 61 12.47 13.67 -18.26
C GLU A 61 13.36 13.48 -17.01
N ASP A 62 13.55 14.54 -16.21
CA ASP A 62 14.35 14.48 -14.99
C ASP A 62 13.69 13.60 -13.94
N GLU A 63 12.39 13.75 -13.75
CA GLU A 63 11.58 12.91 -12.86
C GLU A 63 11.60 11.45 -13.31
N GLN A 64 11.48 11.20 -14.61
CA GLN A 64 11.56 9.84 -15.15
C GLN A 64 12.94 9.22 -14.89
N ARG A 65 14.02 9.98 -15.14
CA ARG A 65 15.40 9.54 -14.86
C ARG A 65 15.61 9.29 -13.37
N GLN A 66 15.09 10.17 -12.51
CA GLN A 66 15.18 10.04 -11.07
C GLN A 66 14.49 8.75 -10.61
N LEU A 67 13.23 8.56 -11.00
CA LEU A 67 12.44 7.39 -10.61
C LEU A 67 13.08 6.08 -11.10
N ALA A 68 13.65 6.08 -12.30
CA ALA A 68 14.34 4.94 -12.86
C ALA A 68 15.65 4.60 -12.12
N ARG A 69 16.44 5.62 -11.73
CA ARG A 69 17.75 5.45 -11.10
C ARG A 69 17.69 5.25 -9.60
N GLN A 70 16.88 6.05 -8.90
CA GLN A 70 16.81 6.11 -7.45
C GLN A 70 15.70 5.20 -6.88
N GLY A 71 14.73 4.80 -7.71
CA GLY A 71 13.60 3.99 -7.26
C GLY A 71 12.53 4.76 -6.48
N PHE A 72 12.64 6.09 -6.43
CA PHE A 72 11.61 6.98 -5.89
C PHE A 72 11.52 8.27 -6.70
N LEU A 73 10.36 8.92 -6.64
CA LEU A 73 10.09 10.22 -7.20
C LEU A 73 10.07 11.27 -6.09
N THR A 74 10.77 12.37 -6.31
CA THR A 74 10.75 13.51 -5.39
C THR A 74 9.69 14.52 -5.79
N VAL A 75 8.77 14.83 -4.88
CA VAL A 75 7.74 15.86 -5.05
C VAL A 75 7.91 16.93 -3.97
N ARG A 76 7.98 18.20 -4.36
CA ARG A 76 8.12 19.32 -3.42
C ARG A 76 6.74 19.68 -2.86
N SER A 77 6.72 20.01 -1.57
CA SER A 77 5.54 20.60 -0.95
C SER A 77 5.23 21.96 -1.57
N ALA A 78 3.95 22.23 -1.84
CA ALA A 78 3.48 23.54 -2.27
C ALA A 78 3.30 24.49 -1.07
N THR A 79 3.04 23.95 0.13
CA THR A 79 2.74 24.73 1.33
C THR A 79 3.92 24.91 2.29
N HIS A 80 4.95 24.07 2.21
CA HIS A 80 6.13 24.08 3.09
C HIS A 80 7.43 24.07 2.26
N THR A 81 8.09 25.23 2.13
CA THR A 81 9.24 25.44 1.23
C THR A 81 10.37 24.42 1.37
N ASN A 82 10.61 23.89 2.57
CA ASN A 82 11.71 22.98 2.86
C ASN A 82 11.27 21.52 3.00
N ARG A 83 10.01 21.19 2.65
CA ARG A 83 9.47 19.83 2.72
C ARG A 83 9.47 19.15 1.36
N VAL A 84 9.86 17.89 1.39
CA VAL A 84 9.97 17.04 0.21
C VAL A 84 9.35 15.67 0.51
N TYR A 85 8.60 15.15 -0.46
CA TYR A 85 8.00 13.82 -0.43
C TYR A 85 8.77 12.89 -1.38
N CYS A 86 9.19 11.74 -0.88
CA CYS A 86 9.83 10.67 -1.64
C CYS A 86 8.82 9.55 -1.86
N ILE A 87 8.25 9.48 -3.06
CA ILE A 87 7.25 8.49 -3.46
C ILE A 87 7.97 7.27 -4.03
N PRO A 88 7.86 6.07 -3.44
CA PRO A 88 8.51 4.88 -3.97
C PRO A 88 7.93 4.48 -5.32
N ARG A 89 8.76 3.93 -6.21
CA ARG A 89 8.36 3.46 -7.55
C ARG A 89 7.28 2.38 -7.54
N TYR A 90 7.25 1.59 -6.48
CA TYR A 90 6.27 0.54 -6.25
C TYR A 90 5.47 0.87 -4.99
N ARG A 91 4.47 0.05 -4.67
CA ARG A 91 3.69 0.20 -3.43
C ARG A 91 4.62 0.28 -2.22
N GLY A 92 4.40 1.27 -1.38
CA GLY A 92 5.20 1.51 -0.19
C GLY A 92 4.81 2.78 0.52
N LEU A 93 5.58 3.13 1.53
CA LEU A 93 5.37 4.35 2.30
C LEU A 93 6.02 5.53 1.58
N VAL A 94 5.33 6.67 1.54
CA VAL A 94 5.92 7.93 1.10
C VAL A 94 6.72 8.51 2.26
N HIS A 95 8.02 8.75 2.05
CA HIS A 95 8.87 9.33 3.08
C HIS A 95 8.85 10.85 2.98
N VAL A 96 8.70 11.53 4.11
CA VAL A 96 8.70 12.99 4.21
C VAL A 96 10.02 13.44 4.79
N TYR A 97 10.66 14.38 4.09
CA TYR A 97 11.88 15.03 4.52
C TYR A 97 11.64 16.52 4.69
N GLU A 98 12.16 17.10 5.78
CA GLU A 98 12.18 18.54 6.00
C GLU A 98 13.62 18.97 6.26
N ASN A 99 14.09 20.00 5.54
CA ASN A 99 15.49 20.45 5.61
C ASN A 99 16.51 19.30 5.37
N GLY A 100 16.12 18.30 4.57
CA GLY A 100 16.94 17.11 4.27
C GLY A 100 16.92 16.03 5.35
N GLU A 101 16.17 16.20 6.43
CA GLU A 101 16.03 15.22 7.52
C GLU A 101 14.70 14.49 7.42
N PHE A 102 14.74 13.16 7.58
CA PHE A 102 13.55 12.33 7.61
C PHE A 102 12.68 12.66 8.82
N VAL A 103 11.41 13.00 8.58
CA VAL A 103 10.45 13.40 9.62
C VAL A 103 9.45 12.27 9.90
N GLU A 104 8.86 11.72 8.85
CA GLU A 104 7.84 10.68 8.95
C GLU A 104 7.66 9.91 7.66
N SER A 105 6.88 8.83 7.74
CA SER A 105 6.37 8.12 6.57
C SER A 105 4.85 8.19 6.54
N LEU A 106 4.30 8.31 5.34
CA LEU A 106 2.88 8.43 5.08
C LEU A 106 2.40 7.23 4.28
N CYS A 107 1.23 6.70 4.63
CA CYS A 107 0.57 5.65 3.87
C CYS A 107 -0.83 6.07 3.46
N ILE A 108 -1.05 6.13 2.15
CA ILE A 108 -2.38 6.18 1.53
C ILE A 108 -2.42 5.03 0.56
N GLY A 109 -3.39 4.13 0.76
CA GLY A 109 -3.62 2.99 -0.11
C GLY A 109 -4.93 3.17 -0.87
N PRO A 110 -4.97 2.83 -2.17
CA PRO A 110 -6.24 2.77 -2.87
C PRO A 110 -7.09 1.63 -2.31
N VAL A 111 -8.42 1.79 -2.35
CA VAL A 111 -9.37 0.74 -1.93
C VAL A 111 -9.23 -0.50 -2.80
N ASN A 112 -9.05 -0.29 -4.11
CA ASN A 112 -8.82 -1.36 -5.08
C ASN A 112 -7.35 -1.44 -5.49
N PRO A 113 -6.84 -2.62 -5.88
CA PRO A 113 -5.48 -2.75 -6.38
C PRO A 113 -5.23 -1.87 -7.60
N LEU A 114 -4.29 -0.93 -7.49
CA LEU A 114 -3.80 -0.15 -8.63
C LEU A 114 -2.47 -0.71 -9.16
N PRO A 115 -2.22 -0.63 -10.48
CA PRO A 115 -0.90 -0.83 -11.06
C PRO A 115 0.12 0.14 -10.46
N SER A 116 1.40 -0.25 -10.50
CA SER A 116 2.47 0.48 -9.81
C SER A 116 2.59 1.94 -10.27
N GLY A 117 2.46 2.20 -11.57
CA GLY A 117 2.52 3.56 -12.12
C GLY A 117 1.39 4.47 -11.64
N ASP A 118 0.18 3.91 -11.49
CA ASP A 118 -0.99 4.66 -11.02
C ASP A 118 -0.88 4.99 -9.53
N VAL A 119 -0.25 4.12 -8.72
CA VAL A 119 0.04 4.42 -7.31
C VAL A 119 0.99 5.62 -7.20
N VAL A 120 2.05 5.68 -8.02
CA VAL A 120 2.98 6.82 -8.04
C VAL A 120 2.25 8.11 -8.44
N LEU A 121 1.42 8.05 -9.49
CA LEU A 121 0.64 9.21 -9.93
C LEU A 121 -0.38 9.67 -8.90
N MET A 122 -1.08 8.74 -8.25
CA MET A 122 -2.03 9.06 -7.17
C MET A 122 -1.35 9.91 -6.10
N HIS A 123 -0.19 9.47 -5.59
CA HIS A 123 0.55 10.25 -4.59
C HIS A 123 0.99 11.62 -5.13
N LYS A 124 1.62 11.68 -6.32
CA LYS A 124 2.10 12.95 -6.90
C LYS A 124 0.96 13.95 -7.07
N LEU A 125 -0.12 13.54 -7.74
CA LEU A 125 -1.25 14.41 -8.06
C LEU A 125 -1.99 14.89 -6.80
N MET A 126 -2.13 14.03 -5.79
CA MET A 126 -2.72 14.46 -4.52
C MET A 126 -1.83 15.46 -3.78
N ILE A 127 -0.52 15.22 -3.72
CA ILE A 127 0.42 16.14 -3.05
C ILE A 127 0.46 17.50 -3.76
N GLU A 128 0.50 17.51 -5.09
CA GLU A 128 0.59 18.73 -5.89
C GLU A 128 -0.75 19.49 -5.97
N GLY A 129 -1.88 18.77 -6.02
CA GLY A 129 -3.22 19.34 -6.17
C GLY A 129 -3.87 19.77 -4.86
N ASP A 130 -3.76 18.96 -3.80
CA ASP A 130 -4.29 19.26 -2.47
C ASP A 130 -3.49 18.55 -1.37
N GLU A 131 -2.33 19.12 -1.07
CA GLU A 131 -1.43 18.62 -0.04
C GLU A 131 -2.10 18.49 1.34
N ARG A 132 -3.05 19.37 1.66
CA ARG A 132 -3.74 19.37 2.95
C ARG A 132 -4.62 18.13 3.09
N GLU A 133 -5.39 17.82 2.06
CA GLU A 133 -6.22 16.63 2.04
C GLU A 133 -5.36 15.35 2.05
N TYR A 134 -4.27 15.35 1.28
CA TYR A 134 -3.31 14.24 1.29
C TYR A 134 -2.78 13.97 2.71
N LEU A 135 -2.35 15.00 3.43
CA LEU A 135 -1.91 14.85 4.82
C LEU A 135 -3.05 14.43 5.75
N ARG A 136 -4.27 14.94 5.55
CA ARG A 136 -5.41 14.64 6.42
C ARG A 136 -5.81 13.17 6.40
N ILE A 137 -5.77 12.52 5.23
CA ILE A 137 -6.21 11.12 5.08
C ILE A 137 -5.07 10.11 5.23
N ALA A 138 -3.81 10.56 5.21
CA ALA A 138 -2.68 9.66 5.34
C ALA A 138 -2.60 9.04 6.74
N ASN A 139 -2.19 7.77 6.78
CA ASN A 139 -1.70 7.19 8.02
C ASN A 139 -0.27 7.66 8.27
N HIS A 140 -0.02 8.22 9.45
CA HIS A 140 1.28 8.80 9.83
C HIS A 140 2.13 7.83 10.65
N PHE A 141 3.36 7.59 10.21
CA PHE A 141 4.36 6.80 10.91
C PHE A 141 5.55 7.70 11.23
N LYS A 142 5.57 8.24 12.45
CA LYS A 142 6.64 9.15 12.88
C LYS A 142 7.99 8.45 12.96
N ALA A 143 9.06 9.18 12.65
CA ALA A 143 10.41 8.69 12.87
C ALA A 143 10.60 8.25 14.33
N ARG A 144 11.04 7.01 14.55
CA ARG A 144 11.79 6.70 15.79
C ARG A 144 13.13 7.44 15.68
N SER A 145 13.66 7.87 16.82
CA SER A 145 14.74 8.87 17.04
C SER A 145 16.11 8.67 16.34
N VAL A 146 16.17 8.08 15.16
CA VAL A 146 17.35 7.94 14.31
C VAL A 146 17.11 8.74 13.03
N ALA A 147 17.73 9.92 12.94
CA ALA A 147 17.64 10.77 11.76
C ALA A 147 18.26 10.06 10.55
N ARG A 148 17.49 9.95 9.46
CA ARG A 148 17.98 9.52 8.14
C ARG A 148 18.03 10.76 7.25
N ARG A 149 19.14 10.99 6.54
CA ARG A 149 19.27 12.10 5.58
C ARG A 149 18.95 11.64 4.17
N LEU A 150 18.39 12.54 3.38
CA LEU A 150 18.24 12.35 1.94
C LEU A 150 19.60 12.67 1.29
N THR A 151 20.28 11.65 0.76
CA THR A 151 21.58 11.77 0.06
C THR A 151 21.41 11.69 -1.44
#